data_AF-A0A841ALD3-F1
#
_entry.id   AF-A0A841ALD3-F1
#
_cell.length_a   1.000
_cell.length_b   1.000
_cell.length_c   1.000
_cell.angle_alpha   90.00
_cell.angle_beta   90.00
_cell.angle_gamma   90.00
#
_symmetry.space_group_name_H-M   'P 1'
#
loop_
_entity.id
_entity.type
_entity.pdbx_description
1 polymer ?
#
loop_
_entity_poly.entity_id
_entity_poly.type
_entity_poly.pdbx_seq_one_letter_code
_entity_poly.pdbx_strand_id
1 'polypeptide(L)'
;MVAREEAIAEDTWAATYVQCMADSGYTNYKAEQGGYSAWSEGTGPSVEEQVASYVCQIRFPWAADPRFVLSDAQREYVYTYYAGFLIPCLEIRGHAVVDVPSRDEFLDIEMGVWNPYYVVELPRDRADDERLRAECPEMPVGLRE
;
A
#
# COMPACT_ATOMS: atom_id res chain seq x y z
N MET A 1 7.32 3.55 -29.12
CA MET A 1 8.31 3.92 -28.09
C MET A 1 7.68 5.02 -27.26
N VAL A 2 7.19 4.69 -26.07
CA VAL A 2 6.68 5.70 -25.13
C VAL A 2 7.91 6.34 -24.50
N ALA A 3 8.09 7.64 -24.70
CA ALA A 3 9.19 8.38 -24.10
C ALA A 3 9.02 8.34 -22.57
N ARG A 4 10.06 7.90 -21.87
CA ARG A 4 10.13 7.92 -20.41
C ARG A 4 10.35 9.37 -20.00
N GLU A 5 9.30 10.04 -19.54
CA GLU A 5 9.37 11.42 -19.03
C GLU A 5 10.15 11.42 -17.69
N GLU A 6 10.91 12.50 -17.44
CA GLU A 6 11.88 12.61 -16.33
C GLU A 6 11.25 12.37 -14.96
N ALA A 7 12.04 11.83 -14.01
CA ALA A 7 11.60 11.51 -12.66
C ALA A 7 10.98 12.74 -11.97
N ILE A 8 9.74 12.57 -11.49
CA ILE A 8 8.94 13.62 -10.87
C ILE A 8 9.40 13.80 -9.42
N ALA A 9 9.44 15.06 -8.94
CA ALA A 9 9.81 15.39 -7.57
C ALA A 9 8.85 14.73 -6.55
N GLU A 10 9.37 14.40 -5.37
CA GLU A 10 8.71 13.59 -4.33
C GLU A 10 7.28 14.05 -3.97
N ASP A 11 7.09 15.36 -3.90
CA ASP A 11 5.87 16.05 -3.54
C ASP A 11 4.78 16.01 -4.62
N THR A 12 5.14 15.59 -5.83
CA THR A 12 4.26 15.63 -6.99
C THR A 12 3.95 14.25 -7.57
N TRP A 13 4.67 13.18 -7.19
CA TRP A 13 4.42 11.84 -7.72
C TRP A 13 2.98 11.38 -7.51
N ALA A 14 2.45 11.50 -6.28
CA ALA A 14 1.08 11.13 -5.98
C ALA A 14 0.06 11.93 -6.80
N ALA A 15 0.29 13.23 -6.97
CA ALA A 15 -0.55 14.09 -7.79
C ALA A 15 -0.49 13.70 -9.28
N THR A 16 0.70 13.36 -9.79
CA THR A 16 0.86 12.90 -11.18
C THR A 16 0.22 11.53 -11.40
N TYR A 17 0.39 10.59 -10.47
CA TYR A 17 -0.27 9.29 -10.55
C TYR A 17 -1.80 9.44 -10.56
N VAL A 18 -2.36 10.23 -9.64
CA VAL A 18 -3.81 10.49 -9.55
C VAL A 18 -4.31 11.18 -10.82
N GLN A 19 -3.55 12.13 -11.37
CA GLN A 19 -3.90 12.77 -12.64
C GLN A 19 -3.91 11.76 -13.79
N CYS A 20 -2.94 10.86 -13.85
CA CYS A 20 -2.89 9.80 -14.87
C CYS A 20 -4.10 8.85 -14.78
N MET A 21 -4.52 8.51 -13.56
CA MET A 21 -5.74 7.72 -13.34
C MET A 21 -6.99 8.49 -13.78
N ALA A 22 -7.08 9.78 -13.46
CA ALA A 22 -8.18 10.64 -13.89
C ALA A 22 -8.25 10.77 -15.42
N ASP A 23 -7.12 10.94 -16.10
CA ASP A 23 -7.02 10.97 -17.57
C ASP A 23 -7.46 9.63 -18.20
N SER A 24 -7.35 8.53 -17.44
CA SER A 24 -7.81 7.19 -17.82
C SER A 24 -9.28 6.92 -17.43
N GLY A 25 -9.98 7.90 -16.84
CA GLY A 25 -11.39 7.82 -16.47
C GLY A 25 -11.67 7.41 -15.01
N TYR A 26 -10.63 7.25 -14.18
CA TYR A 26 -10.74 6.80 -12.79
C TYR A 26 -10.53 7.96 -11.82
N THR A 27 -11.64 8.50 -11.29
CA THR A 27 -11.65 9.66 -10.37
C THR A 27 -11.72 9.26 -8.90
N ASN A 28 -11.65 7.96 -8.62
CA ASN A 28 -11.71 7.35 -7.31
C ASN A 28 -10.36 7.31 -6.58
N TYR A 29 -9.42 8.17 -7.00
CA TYR A 29 -8.08 8.28 -6.44
C TYR A 29 -7.87 9.68 -5.88
N LYS A 30 -7.13 9.78 -4.76
CA LYS A 30 -6.78 11.06 -4.15
C LYS A 30 -5.32 11.07 -3.72
N ALA A 31 -4.61 12.13 -4.09
CA ALA A 31 -3.23 12.33 -3.66
C ALA A 31 -3.20 12.71 -2.17
N GLU A 32 -2.29 12.09 -1.42
CA GLU A 32 -2.07 12.34 -0.01
C GLU A 32 -0.57 12.57 0.25
N GLN A 33 -0.20 13.06 1.44
CA GLN A 33 1.22 13.13 1.78
C GLN A 33 1.81 11.72 1.87
N GLY A 34 2.83 11.45 1.05
CA GLY A 34 3.53 10.16 1.02
C GLY A 34 2.87 9.06 0.18
N GLY A 35 1.81 9.37 -0.60
CA GLY A 35 1.18 8.37 -1.48
C GLY A 35 -0.19 8.80 -2.03
N TYR A 36 -1.04 7.83 -2.37
CA TYR A 36 -2.42 8.07 -2.78
C TYR A 36 -3.37 7.12 -2.05
N SER A 37 -4.62 7.54 -1.90
CA SER A 37 -5.74 6.66 -1.51
C SER A 37 -6.62 6.36 -2.72
N ALA A 38 -7.24 5.19 -2.72
CA ALA A 38 -8.22 4.79 -3.73
C ALA A 38 -9.46 4.21 -3.04
N TRP A 39 -10.64 4.40 -3.64
CA TRP A 39 -11.88 3.80 -3.15
C TRP A 39 -12.61 3.07 -4.29
N SER A 40 -13.34 2.01 -3.98
CA SER A 40 -14.15 1.28 -4.95
C SER A 40 -15.57 1.16 -4.42
N GLU A 41 -16.55 1.45 -5.28
CA GLU A 41 -17.94 1.08 -5.02
C GLU A 41 -18.15 -0.37 -5.50
N GLY A 42 -18.01 -1.35 -4.60
CA GLY A 42 -18.28 -2.76 -4.90
C GLY A 42 -17.10 -3.70 -4.64
N THR A 43 -16.86 -4.64 -5.57
CA THR A 43 -15.93 -5.77 -5.40
C THR A 43 -14.45 -5.42 -5.66
N GLY A 44 -14.07 -4.15 -5.60
CA GLY A 44 -12.71 -3.68 -5.92
C GLY A 44 -12.55 -3.17 -7.37
N PRO A 45 -11.31 -2.82 -7.78
CA PRO A 45 -11.02 -2.24 -9.08
C PRO A 45 -11.21 -3.23 -10.23
N SER A 46 -11.74 -2.78 -11.36
CA SER A 46 -11.89 -3.64 -12.56
C SER A 46 -10.53 -4.03 -13.14
N VAL A 47 -10.51 -5.01 -14.06
CA VAL A 47 -9.26 -5.38 -14.75
C VAL A 47 -8.73 -4.20 -15.57
N GLU A 48 -9.61 -3.43 -16.19
CA GLU A 48 -9.28 -2.23 -16.94
C GLU A 48 -8.67 -1.15 -16.04
N GLU A 49 -9.17 -1.00 -14.81
CA GLU A 49 -8.61 -0.08 -13.82
C GLU A 49 -7.21 -0.50 -13.38
N GLN A 50 -7.01 -1.80 -13.16
CA GLN A 50 -5.69 -2.36 -12.83
C GLN A 50 -4.69 -2.16 -13.98
N VAL A 51 -5.12 -2.31 -15.24
CA VAL A 51 -4.28 -2.03 -16.41
C VAL A 51 -3.93 -0.54 -16.49
N ALA A 52 -4.89 0.36 -16.26
CA ALA A 52 -4.63 1.79 -16.24
C ALA A 52 -3.64 2.17 -15.13
N SER A 53 -3.83 1.64 -13.92
CA SER A 53 -2.89 1.77 -12.80
C SER A 53 -1.48 1.34 -13.19
N TYR A 54 -1.32 0.16 -13.77
CA TYR A 54 -0.04 -0.36 -14.22
C TYR A 54 0.63 0.54 -15.29
N VAL A 55 -0.15 1.03 -16.27
CA VAL A 55 0.34 1.97 -17.28
C VAL A 55 0.82 3.27 -16.65
N CYS A 56 0.06 3.82 -15.69
CA CYS A 56 0.43 5.03 -14.97
C CYS A 56 1.71 4.83 -14.13
N GLN A 57 1.85 3.69 -13.48
CA GLN A 57 3.07 3.33 -12.74
C GLN A 57 4.29 3.19 -13.65
N ILE A 58 4.16 2.63 -14.86
CA ILE A 58 5.30 2.53 -15.79
C ILE A 58 5.64 3.87 -16.43
N ARG A 59 4.61 4.66 -16.76
CA ARG A 59 4.78 5.96 -17.42
C ARG A 59 5.40 6.98 -16.47
N PHE A 60 4.97 6.96 -15.22
CA PHE A 60 5.48 7.78 -14.13
C PHE A 60 6.05 6.87 -13.05
N PRO A 61 7.16 6.16 -13.38
CA PRO A 61 7.77 5.26 -12.43
C PRO A 61 8.13 6.07 -11.21
N TRP A 62 7.63 5.62 -10.06
CA TRP A 62 8.10 6.11 -8.80
C TRP A 62 9.60 5.82 -8.80
N ALA A 63 10.41 6.84 -9.06
CA ALA A 63 11.83 6.75 -8.76
C ALA A 63 11.85 6.52 -7.26
N ALA A 64 12.10 5.28 -6.83
CA ALA A 64 12.07 4.88 -5.45
C ALA A 64 12.88 5.91 -4.66
N ASP A 65 12.19 6.81 -3.95
CA ASP A 65 12.89 7.72 -3.07
C ASP A 65 13.56 6.82 -2.05
N PRO A 66 14.87 6.94 -1.81
CA PRO A 66 15.53 6.19 -0.76
C PRO A 66 14.86 6.39 0.61
N ARG A 67 14.08 7.45 0.81
CA ARG A 67 13.25 7.68 2.01
C ARG A 67 12.00 6.81 2.06
N PHE A 68 11.47 6.36 0.92
CA PHE A 68 10.35 5.41 0.84
C PHE A 68 10.80 3.96 0.78
N VAL A 69 12.08 3.70 0.49
CA VAL A 69 12.72 2.40 0.70
C VAL A 69 13.04 2.23 2.17
N LEU A 70 12.42 1.23 2.82
CA LEU A 70 12.76 0.88 4.19
C LEU A 70 14.16 0.26 4.20
N SER A 71 15.04 0.79 5.04
CA SER A 71 16.30 0.13 5.39
C SER A 71 16.03 -1.23 6.03
N ASP A 72 17.03 -2.12 6.04
CA ASP A 72 16.91 -3.44 6.69
C ASP A 72 16.44 -3.32 8.15
N ALA A 73 16.92 -2.30 8.89
CA ALA A 73 16.48 -2.03 10.25
C ALA A 73 15.01 -1.58 10.34
N GLN A 74 14.53 -0.78 9.38
CA GLN A 74 13.11 -0.41 9.31
C GLN A 74 12.24 -1.60 8.90
N ARG A 75 12.72 -2.48 8.01
CA ARG A 75 12.02 -3.72 7.64
C ARG A 75 11.93 -4.69 8.82
N GLU A 76 13.02 -4.83 9.57
CA GLU A 76 13.06 -5.58 10.83
C GLU A 76 12.02 -5.05 11.83
N TYR A 77 11.93 -3.72 11.95
CA TYR A 77 10.98 -3.07 12.84
C TYR A 77 9.53 -3.33 12.41
N VAL A 78 9.24 -3.24 11.10
CA VAL A 78 7.93 -3.59 10.54
C VAL A 78 7.59 -5.06 10.82
N TYR A 79 8.53 -5.99 10.58
CA TYR A 79 8.31 -7.41 10.85
C TYR A 79 7.98 -7.66 12.34
N THR A 80 8.75 -7.05 13.23
CA THR A 80 8.55 -7.16 14.68
C THR A 80 7.19 -6.60 15.09
N TYR A 81 6.78 -5.47 14.52
CA TYR A 81 5.46 -4.90 14.74
C TYR A 81 4.33 -5.81 14.21
N TYR A 82 4.51 -6.42 13.04
CA TYR A 82 3.53 -7.35 12.48
C TYR A 82 3.34 -8.58 13.34
N ALA A 83 4.44 -9.26 13.69
CA ALA A 83 4.40 -10.46 14.51
C ALA A 83 3.92 -10.18 15.95
N GLY A 84 4.35 -9.06 16.52
CA GLY A 84 4.10 -8.73 17.94
C GLY A 84 2.78 -8.01 18.21
N PHE A 85 2.21 -7.30 17.23
CA PHE A 85 1.02 -6.48 17.42
C PHE A 85 -0.02 -6.68 16.33
N LEU A 86 0.31 -6.43 15.06
CA LEU A 86 -0.72 -6.32 14.02
C LEU A 86 -1.44 -7.66 13.77
N ILE A 87 -0.71 -8.77 13.66
CA ILE A 87 -1.29 -10.09 13.46
C ILE A 87 -2.21 -10.45 14.65
N PRO A 88 -1.76 -10.41 15.91
CA PRO A 88 -2.66 -10.61 17.06
C PRO A 88 -3.87 -9.67 17.08
N CYS A 89 -3.69 -8.40 16.71
CA CYS A 89 -4.75 -7.40 16.68
C CYS A 89 -5.87 -7.78 15.70
N LEU A 90 -5.50 -8.25 14.51
CA LEU A 90 -6.41 -8.72 13.47
C LEU A 90 -7.11 -10.02 13.90
N GLU A 91 -6.36 -11.00 14.43
CA GLU A 91 -6.91 -12.28 14.87
C GLU A 91 -7.93 -12.13 16.01
N ILE A 92 -7.66 -11.27 16.99
CA ILE A 92 -8.59 -10.94 18.09
C ILE A 92 -9.90 -10.36 17.56
N ARG A 93 -9.86 -9.66 16.42
CA ARG A 93 -11.02 -9.07 15.75
C ARG A 93 -11.71 -10.02 14.78
N GLY A 94 -11.26 -11.27 14.73
CA GLY A 94 -11.86 -12.31 13.89
C GLY A 94 -11.31 -12.37 12.47
N HIS A 95 -10.22 -11.67 12.16
CA HIS A 95 -9.55 -11.71 10.86
C HIS A 95 -8.36 -12.67 10.93
N ALA A 96 -8.53 -13.87 10.40
CA ALA A 96 -7.46 -14.87 10.36
C ALA A 96 -6.39 -14.46 9.35
N VAL A 97 -5.14 -14.33 9.81
CA VAL A 97 -3.99 -14.04 8.96
C VAL A 97 -3.35 -15.38 8.54
N VAL A 98 -3.29 -15.63 7.23
CA VAL A 98 -2.69 -16.84 6.66
C VAL A 98 -1.39 -16.51 5.93
N ASP A 99 -0.62 -17.53 5.58
CA ASP A 99 0.61 -17.40 4.79
C ASP A 99 1.61 -16.38 5.36
N VAL A 100 1.77 -16.40 6.69
CA VAL A 100 2.70 -15.52 7.40
C VAL A 100 4.14 -15.94 7.09
N PRO A 101 4.95 -15.09 6.45
CA PRO A 101 6.34 -15.40 6.15
C PRO A 101 7.15 -15.50 7.44
N SER A 102 8.16 -16.35 7.43
CA SER A 102 9.23 -16.27 8.43
C SER A 102 9.95 -14.92 8.34
N ARG A 103 10.68 -14.56 9.39
CA ARG A 103 11.46 -13.31 9.44
C ARG A 103 12.38 -13.18 8.22
N ASP A 104 13.13 -14.22 7.92
CA ASP A 104 14.13 -14.18 6.86
C ASP A 104 13.44 -14.10 5.48
N GLU A 105 12.33 -14.81 5.28
CA GLU A 105 11.51 -14.66 4.07
C GLU A 105 10.94 -13.24 3.92
N PHE A 106 10.47 -12.62 5.00
CA PHE A 106 9.96 -11.25 4.97
C PHE A 106 11.04 -10.22 4.62
N LEU A 107 12.29 -10.46 5.03
CA LEU A 107 13.43 -9.60 4.71
C LEU A 107 13.96 -9.85 3.28
N ASP A 108 13.70 -11.01 2.70
CA ASP A 108 14.11 -11.33 1.33
C ASP A 108 13.07 -10.96 0.27
N ILE A 109 11.77 -10.91 0.60
CA ILE A 109 10.74 -10.49 -0.36
C ILE A 109 10.86 -9.01 -0.74
N GLU A 110 10.41 -8.66 -1.94
CA GLU A 110 10.32 -7.27 -2.35
C GLU A 110 9.30 -6.51 -1.48
N MET A 111 9.59 -5.24 -1.17
CA MET A 111 8.68 -4.42 -0.37
C MET A 111 7.31 -4.28 -1.07
N GLY A 112 6.24 -4.36 -0.28
CA GLY A 112 4.87 -4.28 -0.81
C GLY A 112 4.33 -5.60 -1.36
N VAL A 113 5.12 -6.67 -1.38
CA VAL A 113 4.64 -8.02 -1.77
C VAL A 113 3.74 -8.63 -0.70
N TRP A 114 4.03 -8.39 0.58
CA TRP A 114 3.29 -8.98 1.68
C TRP A 114 2.98 -7.98 2.80
N ASN A 115 1.76 -8.06 3.30
CA ASN A 115 1.24 -7.31 4.45
C ASN A 115 0.07 -8.13 5.05
N PRO A 116 -0.12 -8.15 6.39
CA PRO A 116 -1.26 -8.85 7.00
C PRO A 116 -2.62 -8.47 6.39
N TYR A 117 -2.81 -7.20 6.01
CA TYR A 117 -4.04 -6.71 5.38
C TYR A 117 -4.31 -7.30 3.97
N TYR A 118 -3.30 -7.89 3.31
CA TYR A 118 -3.46 -8.46 1.96
C TYR A 118 -3.97 -9.91 1.97
N VAL A 119 -3.91 -10.58 3.13
CA VAL A 119 -4.23 -12.00 3.29
C VAL A 119 -5.41 -12.26 4.22
N VAL A 120 -6.07 -11.21 4.70
CA VAL A 120 -7.27 -11.29 5.54
C VAL A 120 -8.53 -10.94 4.74
N GLU A 121 -9.66 -11.52 5.12
CA GLU A 121 -10.97 -11.05 4.65
C GLU A 121 -11.36 -9.77 5.41
N LEU A 122 -11.41 -8.64 4.70
CA LEU A 122 -11.72 -7.34 5.28
C LEU A 122 -13.23 -7.07 5.35
N PRO A 123 -13.69 -6.22 6.29
CA PRO A 123 -15.07 -5.78 6.32
C PRO A 123 -15.49 -5.14 4.99
N ARG A 124 -16.69 -5.47 4.52
CA ARG A 124 -17.26 -4.85 3.31
C ARG A 124 -17.83 -3.46 3.57
N ASP A 125 -18.24 -3.21 4.82
CA ASP A 125 -18.73 -1.90 5.24
C ASP A 125 -17.55 -0.96 5.52
N ARG A 126 -17.64 0.26 4.99
CA ARG A 126 -16.59 1.27 5.10
C ARG A 126 -16.33 1.70 6.54
N ALA A 127 -17.37 1.92 7.34
CA ALA A 127 -17.20 2.38 8.70
C ALA A 127 -16.57 1.29 9.58
N ASP A 128 -16.83 0.03 9.25
CA ASP A 128 -16.21 -1.11 9.90
C ASP A 128 -14.73 -1.29 9.48
N ASP A 129 -14.38 -1.12 8.21
CA ASP A 129 -12.97 -1.13 7.75
C ASP A 129 -12.17 0.04 8.35
N GLU A 130 -12.73 1.26 8.36
CA GLU A 130 -12.09 2.43 8.97
C GLU A 130 -11.85 2.21 10.47
N ARG A 131 -12.82 1.61 11.17
CA ARG A 131 -12.67 1.27 12.59
C ARG A 131 -11.59 0.20 12.81
N LEU A 132 -11.58 -0.85 11.99
CA LEU A 132 -10.56 -1.90 12.05
C LEU A 132 -9.15 -1.32 11.86
N ARG A 133 -8.95 -0.45 10.86
CA ARG A 133 -7.65 0.17 10.57
C ARG A 133 -7.22 1.19 11.62
N ALA A 134 -8.16 1.87 12.27
CA ALA A 134 -7.88 2.74 13.41
C ALA A 134 -7.44 1.93 14.64
N GLU A 135 -8.04 0.76 14.84
CA GLU A 135 -7.74 -0.12 15.97
C GLU A 135 -6.49 -0.99 15.76
N CYS A 136 -6.21 -1.37 14.52
CA CYS A 136 -5.04 -2.15 14.10
C CYS A 136 -4.25 -1.40 13.01
N PRO A 137 -3.51 -0.33 13.37
CA PRO A 137 -2.78 0.45 12.37
C PRO A 137 -1.85 -0.40 11.52
N GLU A 138 -1.92 -0.23 10.20
CA GLU A 138 -1.14 -1.02 9.24
C GLU A 138 0.37 -0.79 9.36
N MET A 139 0.81 0.37 9.87
CA MET A 139 2.22 0.73 9.98
C MET A 139 2.58 1.12 11.42
N PRO A 140 3.78 0.77 11.91
CA PRO A 140 4.23 1.20 13.22
C PRO A 140 4.47 2.72 13.24
N VAL A 141 4.21 3.33 14.39
CA VAL A 141 4.60 4.71 14.67
C VAL A 141 6.12 4.84 14.65
N GLY A 142 6.65 6.00 14.27
CA GLY A 142 8.10 6.25 14.29
C GLY A 142 8.91 5.51 13.23
N LEU A 143 8.30 4.80 12.29
CA LEU A 143 9.02 4.07 11.22
C LEU A 143 9.95 4.95 10.39
N ARG A 144 9.63 6.24 10.27
CA ARG A 144 10.28 7.22 9.40
C ARG A 144 10.88 8.41 10.16
N GLU A 145 10.93 8.34 11.50
CA GLU A 145 11.52 9.37 12.36
C GLU A 145 13.03 9.18 12.58
#